data_AF-A0A529ZKT7-F1
#
_entry.id   AF-A0A529ZKT7-F1
#
_cell.length_a   1.000
_cell.length_b   1.000
_cell.length_c   1.000
_cell.angle_alpha   90.00
_cell.angle_beta   90.00
_cell.angle_gamma   90.00
#
_symmetry.space_group_name_H-M   'P 1'
#
loop_
_entity.id
_entity.type
_entity.pdbx_description
1 polymer ?
#
loop_
_entity_poly.entity_id
_entity_poly.type
_entity_poly.pdbx_seq_one_letter_code
_entity_poly.pdbx_strand_id
1 'polypeptide(L)'
;NHFLPIYFFPLSAVDQSVLKPSKQGQQHAVGGETKYWDIETGDRRAADAAWSFTAPPDENLAPLAGRIAFTWNLVDQWFEEEEEVFVHARDPYARIDVLQSSSHVEIWFDGEPIADSRRPVLLFETHLPTRFYLPPEDVRLDRLRASLTRTRCPYKGIASYWSGVLKDGSLSEDIAWAYRDPIAEMPKIKGLIAFYPQAVDRI
;
A
#
# COMPACT_ATOMS: atom_id res chain seq x y z
N ASN A 1 -13.11 4.24 7.33
CA ASN A 1 -12.81 2.80 7.23
C ASN A 1 -12.66 2.44 5.77
N HIS A 2 -11.44 2.20 5.31
CA HIS A 2 -11.24 1.48 4.05
C HIS A 2 -11.40 0.00 4.38
N PHE A 3 -12.45 -0.62 3.86
CA PHE A 3 -12.59 -2.08 3.88
C PHE A 3 -11.94 -2.58 2.61
N LEU A 4 -10.78 -3.21 2.75
CA LEU A 4 -10.13 -3.87 1.63
C LEU A 4 -10.94 -5.11 1.25
N PRO A 5 -10.99 -5.47 -0.04
CA PRO A 5 -11.65 -6.69 -0.46
C PRO A 5 -11.09 -7.92 0.26
N ILE A 6 -11.97 -8.87 0.59
CA ILE A 6 -11.61 -10.21 1.04
C ILE A 6 -12.07 -11.19 -0.05
N TYR A 7 -11.15 -12.01 -0.54
CA TYR A 7 -11.46 -13.00 -1.56
C TYR A 7 -11.97 -14.28 -0.91
N PHE A 8 -13.14 -14.73 -1.37
CA PHE A 8 -13.79 -15.95 -0.92
C PHE A 8 -13.86 -16.97 -2.06
N PHE A 9 -13.10 -18.04 -1.92
CA PHE A 9 -12.98 -19.10 -2.89
C PHE A 9 -13.97 -20.23 -2.56
N PRO A 10 -14.63 -20.86 -3.56
CA PRO A 10 -15.33 -22.11 -3.30
C PRO A 10 -14.31 -23.16 -2.83
N LEU A 11 -14.71 -24.03 -1.91
CA LEU A 11 -13.84 -25.07 -1.36
C LEU A 11 -13.22 -25.98 -2.45
N SER A 12 -13.91 -26.17 -3.58
CA SER A 12 -13.42 -26.94 -4.73
C SER A 12 -12.25 -26.28 -5.49
N ALA A 13 -12.04 -24.97 -5.32
CA ALA A 13 -10.92 -24.24 -5.92
C ALA A 13 -9.69 -24.15 -5.00
N VAL A 14 -9.78 -24.70 -3.79
CA VAL A 14 -8.68 -24.69 -2.82
C VAL A 14 -8.10 -26.11 -2.73
N ASP A 15 -6.77 -26.22 -2.76
CA ASP A 15 -6.11 -27.48 -2.43
C ASP A 15 -6.32 -27.76 -0.93
N GLN A 16 -7.19 -28.72 -0.62
CA GLN A 16 -7.53 -29.04 0.75
C GLN A 16 -6.45 -29.86 1.46
N SER A 17 -5.47 -30.42 0.73
CA SER A 17 -4.42 -31.25 1.32
C SER A 17 -3.51 -30.44 2.26
N VAL A 18 -3.37 -29.14 1.99
CA VAL A 18 -2.56 -28.20 2.77
C VAL A 18 -3.31 -27.60 3.95
N LEU A 19 -4.63 -27.75 4.03
CA LEU A 19 -5.44 -27.18 5.12
C LEU A 19 -5.51 -28.13 6.31
N LYS A 20 -4.95 -27.74 7.46
CA LYS A 20 -5.07 -28.49 8.72
C LYS A 20 -6.02 -27.76 9.67
N PRO A 21 -7.02 -28.44 10.26
CA PRO A 21 -7.92 -27.80 11.22
C PRO A 21 -7.15 -27.10 12.33
N SER A 22 -7.40 -25.80 12.50
CA SER A 22 -6.84 -25.07 13.63
C SER A 22 -7.63 -25.39 14.91
N LYS A 23 -6.97 -25.25 16.05
CA LYS A 23 -7.61 -25.33 17.37
C LYS A 23 -8.32 -24.04 17.76
N GLN A 24 -8.19 -22.97 16.97
CA GLN A 24 -8.88 -21.71 17.23
C GLN A 24 -10.36 -21.76 16.79
N GLY A 25 -11.23 -21.27 17.67
CA GLY A 25 -12.66 -21.09 17.44
C GLY A 25 -13.09 -19.66 17.75
N GLN A 26 -12.39 -18.66 17.20
CA GLN A 26 -12.83 -17.27 17.35
C GLN A 26 -13.95 -16.95 16.38
N GLN A 27 -14.99 -16.26 16.85
CA GLN A 27 -16.04 -15.75 15.97
C GLN A 27 -15.51 -14.51 15.23
N HIS A 28 -15.81 -14.43 13.94
CA HIS A 28 -15.53 -13.20 13.19
C HIS A 28 -16.55 -12.14 13.59
N ALA A 29 -16.08 -10.94 13.95
CA ALA A 29 -16.91 -9.88 14.53
C ALA A 29 -18.16 -9.53 13.69
N VAL A 30 -18.07 -9.67 12.36
CA VAL A 30 -19.17 -9.40 11.43
C VAL A 30 -19.80 -10.69 10.90
N GLY A 31 -19.00 -11.75 10.74
CA GLY A 31 -19.40 -12.94 9.98
C GLY A 31 -19.92 -14.09 10.83
N GLY A 32 -19.92 -13.92 12.16
CA GLY A 32 -20.43 -14.90 13.10
C GLY A 32 -19.49 -16.10 13.25
N GLU A 33 -20.09 -17.29 13.32
CA GLU A 33 -19.35 -18.53 13.53
C GLU A 33 -18.37 -18.80 12.39
N THR A 34 -17.10 -19.01 12.75
CA THR A 34 -15.99 -19.10 11.81
C THR A 34 -15.11 -20.29 12.17
N LYS A 35 -14.73 -21.06 11.14
CA LYS A 35 -13.75 -22.15 11.27
C LYS A 35 -12.43 -21.69 10.67
N TYR A 36 -11.33 -22.06 11.32
CA TYR A 36 -9.97 -21.73 10.90
C TYR A 36 -9.17 -22.99 10.56
N TRP A 37 -8.21 -22.81 9.67
CA TRP A 37 -7.22 -23.81 9.29
C TRP A 37 -5.83 -23.17 9.27
N ASP A 38 -4.85 -23.96 9.67
CA ASP A 38 -3.46 -23.71 9.33
C ASP A 38 -3.23 -24.12 7.87
N ILE A 39 -2.30 -23.43 7.20
CA ILE A 39 -1.79 -23.84 5.89
C ILE A 39 -0.43 -24.47 6.11
N GLU A 40 -0.29 -25.73 5.74
CA GLU A 40 0.97 -26.49 5.83
C GLU A 40 1.45 -26.91 4.45
N THR A 41 2.66 -26.47 4.08
CA THR A 41 3.32 -26.82 2.81
C THR A 41 4.78 -27.17 3.07
N GLY A 42 5.18 -28.40 2.75
CA GLY A 42 6.51 -28.92 3.09
C GLY A 42 6.80 -28.74 4.60
N ASP A 43 7.87 -28.01 4.92
CA ASP A 43 8.29 -27.74 6.30
C ASP A 43 7.72 -26.41 6.86
N ARG A 44 6.88 -25.70 6.10
CA ARG A 44 6.30 -24.41 6.49
C ARG A 44 4.87 -24.58 7.00
N ARG A 45 4.56 -23.85 8.06
CA ARG A 45 3.21 -23.74 8.63
C ARG A 45 2.85 -22.27 8.84
N ALA A 46 1.72 -21.86 8.29
CA ALA A 46 1.08 -20.58 8.60
C ALA A 46 -0.17 -20.86 9.45
N ALA A 47 -0.10 -20.53 10.73
CA ALA A 47 -1.19 -20.79 11.66
C ALA A 47 -2.39 -19.86 11.39
N ASP A 48 -3.61 -20.39 11.46
CA ASP A 48 -4.86 -19.63 11.28
C ASP A 48 -4.93 -18.81 9.98
N ALA A 49 -4.24 -19.27 8.93
CA ALA A 49 -4.06 -18.54 7.69
C ALA A 49 -5.24 -18.67 6.71
N ALA A 50 -6.11 -19.66 6.89
CA ALA A 50 -7.33 -19.85 6.13
C ALA A 50 -8.55 -19.93 7.04
N TRP A 51 -9.70 -19.45 6.60
CA TRP A 51 -10.93 -19.44 7.39
C TRP A 51 -12.19 -19.43 6.53
N SER A 52 -13.33 -19.75 7.14
CA SER A 52 -14.65 -19.82 6.48
C SER A 52 -15.75 -19.53 7.49
N PHE A 53 -16.77 -18.80 7.07
CA PHE A 53 -18.02 -18.71 7.82
C PHE A 53 -18.76 -20.04 7.76
N THR A 54 -19.19 -20.56 8.91
CA THR A 54 -19.97 -21.81 9.00
C THR A 54 -21.47 -21.53 9.09
N ALA A 55 -21.84 -20.44 9.75
CA ALA A 55 -23.21 -19.97 9.88
C ALA A 55 -23.26 -18.43 9.82
N PRO A 56 -23.25 -17.83 8.61
CA PRO A 56 -23.37 -16.39 8.46
C PRO A 56 -24.66 -15.84 9.09
N PRO A 57 -24.63 -14.63 9.69
CA PRO A 57 -25.73 -14.12 10.51
C PRO A 57 -26.94 -13.59 9.70
N ASP A 58 -26.76 -13.28 8.41
CA ASP A 58 -27.81 -12.69 7.57
C ASP A 58 -27.70 -13.10 6.09
N GLU A 59 -28.72 -12.71 5.31
CA GLU A 59 -28.86 -13.05 3.89
C GLU A 59 -27.79 -12.45 2.98
N ASN A 60 -27.14 -11.35 3.37
CA ASN A 60 -26.08 -10.73 2.57
C ASN A 60 -24.78 -11.54 2.64
N LEU A 61 -24.53 -12.18 3.78
CA LEU A 61 -23.36 -13.04 3.99
C LEU A 61 -23.64 -14.52 3.70
N ALA A 62 -24.90 -14.93 3.59
CA ALA A 62 -25.29 -16.31 3.29
C ALA A 62 -24.57 -16.90 2.04
N PRO A 63 -24.34 -16.17 0.94
CA PRO A 63 -23.58 -16.68 -0.21
C PRO A 63 -22.10 -17.03 0.08
N LEU A 64 -21.57 -16.59 1.21
CA LEU A 64 -20.19 -16.84 1.66
C LEU A 64 -20.07 -18.08 2.55
N ALA A 65 -21.18 -18.69 2.97
CA ALA A 65 -21.15 -19.89 3.80
C ALA A 65 -20.31 -21.01 3.16
N GLY A 66 -19.35 -21.55 3.91
CA GLY A 66 -18.47 -22.63 3.45
C GLY A 66 -17.41 -22.23 2.41
N ARG A 67 -17.32 -20.96 2.02
CA ARG A 67 -16.23 -20.45 1.16
C ARG A 67 -14.99 -20.16 2.00
N ILE A 68 -13.82 -20.44 1.43
CA ILE A 68 -12.54 -20.24 2.07
C ILE A 68 -12.02 -18.85 1.74
N ALA A 69 -11.65 -18.09 2.77
CA ALA A 69 -10.86 -16.88 2.68
C ALA A 69 -9.48 -17.12 3.32
N PHE A 70 -8.52 -16.26 2.96
CA PHE A 70 -7.16 -16.34 3.49
C PHE A 70 -6.74 -15.01 4.13
N THR A 71 -5.95 -15.11 5.19
CA THR A 71 -5.37 -13.96 5.87
C THR A 71 -4.20 -13.43 5.05
N TRP A 72 -4.36 -12.24 4.48
CA TRP A 72 -3.48 -11.70 3.43
C TRP A 72 -1.99 -11.78 3.75
N ASN A 73 -1.58 -11.32 4.94
CA ASN A 73 -0.18 -11.26 5.37
C ASN A 73 0.41 -12.58 5.86
N LEU A 74 -0.39 -13.66 5.89
CA LEU A 74 0.06 -15.02 6.23
C LEU A 74 0.21 -15.91 4.99
N VAL A 75 -0.18 -15.40 3.82
CA VAL A 75 0.05 -16.01 2.52
C VAL A 75 1.23 -15.32 1.86
N ASP A 76 2.10 -16.09 1.20
CA ASP A 76 3.36 -15.58 0.67
C ASP A 76 3.18 -14.63 -0.51
N GLN A 77 2.25 -14.95 -1.43
CA GLN A 77 2.05 -14.22 -2.67
C GLN A 77 0.57 -14.23 -3.07
N TRP A 78 0.13 -13.13 -3.69
CA TRP A 78 -1.20 -12.95 -4.22
C TRP A 78 -1.12 -12.49 -5.66
N PHE A 79 -2.02 -13.00 -6.50
CA PHE A 79 -2.11 -12.64 -7.91
C PHE A 79 -3.54 -12.21 -8.23
N GLU A 80 -3.66 -11.10 -8.96
CA GLU A 80 -4.88 -10.72 -9.67
C GLU A 80 -4.62 -10.97 -11.16
N GLU A 81 -5.30 -11.97 -11.72
CA GLU A 81 -4.92 -12.56 -13.01
C GLU A 81 -3.44 -13.03 -12.96
N GLU A 82 -2.58 -12.51 -13.84
CA GLU A 82 -1.15 -12.85 -13.92
C GLU A 82 -0.26 -11.83 -13.18
N GLU A 83 -0.84 -10.81 -12.55
CA GLU A 83 -0.10 -9.70 -11.91
C GLU A 83 -0.02 -9.91 -10.40
N GLU A 84 1.19 -9.85 -9.84
CA GLU A 84 1.38 -9.96 -8.39
C GLU A 84 0.84 -8.73 -7.67
N VAL A 85 -0.03 -8.95 -6.68
CA VAL A 85 -0.50 -7.92 -5.76
C VAL A 85 0.17 -8.13 -4.41
N PHE A 86 0.73 -7.06 -3.86
CA PHE A 86 1.51 -7.10 -2.63
C PHE A 86 0.96 -6.12 -1.59
N VAL A 87 1.35 -6.32 -0.32
CA VAL A 87 0.88 -5.57 0.85
C VAL A 87 -0.58 -5.84 1.21
N HIS A 88 -1.53 -5.57 0.30
CA HIS A 88 -2.95 -5.86 0.49
C HIS A 88 -3.72 -5.82 -0.85
N ALA A 89 -4.94 -6.38 -0.88
CA ALA A 89 -5.86 -6.31 -2.02
C ALA A 89 -6.10 -4.87 -2.49
N ARG A 90 -6.22 -4.65 -3.80
CA ARG A 90 -6.57 -3.34 -4.36
C ARG A 90 -8.07 -3.08 -4.16
N ASP A 91 -8.42 -1.91 -3.64
CA ASP A 91 -9.80 -1.44 -3.48
C ASP A 91 -10.35 -1.03 -4.86
N PRO A 92 -11.43 -1.65 -5.35
CA PRO A 92 -11.99 -1.36 -6.67
C PRO A 92 -12.54 0.07 -6.79
N TYR A 93 -12.72 0.77 -5.67
CA TYR A 93 -13.15 2.17 -5.63
C TYR A 93 -11.99 3.16 -5.42
N ALA A 94 -10.76 2.66 -5.23
CA ALA A 94 -9.59 3.51 -5.23
C ALA A 94 -9.33 4.00 -6.65
N ARG A 95 -9.24 5.32 -6.80
CA ARG A 95 -8.89 5.99 -8.04
C ARG A 95 -7.61 6.78 -7.81
N ILE A 96 -6.67 6.63 -8.73
CA ILE A 96 -5.45 7.42 -8.77
C ILE A 96 -5.33 8.07 -10.14
N ASP A 97 -5.40 9.40 -10.17
CA ASP A 97 -5.17 10.18 -11.38
C ASP A 97 -3.84 10.89 -11.30
N VAL A 98 -3.10 10.87 -12.40
CA VAL A 98 -1.78 11.50 -12.50
C VAL A 98 -1.75 12.43 -13.70
N LEU A 99 -1.69 13.75 -13.43
CA LEU A 99 -1.83 14.81 -14.41
C LEU A 99 -0.60 15.72 -14.41
N GLN A 100 -0.05 15.98 -15.60
CA GLN A 100 0.95 17.03 -15.78
C GLN A 100 0.28 18.40 -15.54
N SER A 101 0.96 19.29 -14.83
CA SER A 101 0.50 20.66 -14.61
C SER A 101 1.60 21.67 -14.94
N SER A 102 1.17 22.92 -15.11
CA SER A 102 2.01 24.12 -15.20
C SER A 102 1.92 25.01 -13.96
N SER A 103 1.24 24.54 -12.90
CA SER A 103 1.22 25.21 -11.60
C SER A 103 2.64 25.44 -11.09
N HIS A 104 2.87 26.60 -10.48
CA HIS A 104 4.11 26.88 -9.77
C HIS A 104 4.02 26.28 -8.36
N VAL A 105 4.97 25.41 -8.02
CA VAL A 105 5.05 24.73 -6.72
C VAL A 105 6.44 24.99 -6.15
N GLU A 106 6.49 25.51 -4.92
CA GLU A 106 7.73 25.75 -4.18
C GLU A 106 7.71 24.96 -2.89
N ILE A 107 8.82 24.30 -2.55
CA ILE A 107 8.95 23.57 -1.29
C ILE A 107 9.94 24.30 -0.41
N TRP A 108 9.53 24.65 0.81
CA TRP A 108 10.39 25.33 1.77
C TRP A 108 10.69 24.44 2.96
N PHE A 109 11.95 24.39 3.36
CA PHE A 109 12.42 23.59 4.48
C PHE A 109 13.57 24.31 5.17
N ASP A 110 13.50 24.41 6.51
CA ASP A 110 14.49 25.12 7.32
C ASP A 110 14.64 26.60 6.92
N GLY A 111 13.51 27.23 6.58
CA GLY A 111 13.41 28.63 6.17
C GLY A 111 13.97 28.98 4.79
N GLU A 112 14.31 27.98 3.96
CA GLU A 112 14.83 28.17 2.60
C GLU A 112 14.03 27.38 1.56
N PRO A 113 13.95 27.88 0.30
CA PRO A 113 13.40 27.08 -0.79
C PRO A 113 14.37 25.93 -1.13
N ILE A 114 13.84 24.71 -1.12
CA ILE A 114 14.54 23.49 -1.52
C ILE A 114 13.98 22.87 -2.80
N ALA A 115 12.87 23.38 -3.33
CA ALA A 115 12.40 23.08 -4.68
C ALA A 115 11.59 24.25 -5.26
N ASP A 116 11.68 24.44 -6.58
CA ASP A 116 10.91 25.42 -7.35
C ASP A 116 10.61 24.80 -8.73
N SER A 117 9.35 24.43 -8.96
CA SER A 117 8.92 23.77 -10.19
C SER A 117 7.73 24.45 -10.82
N ARG A 118 7.76 24.57 -12.16
CA ARG A 118 6.62 25.00 -13.01
C ARG A 118 6.10 23.89 -13.92
N ARG A 119 6.49 22.65 -13.61
CA ARG A 119 6.11 21.45 -14.35
C ARG A 119 5.85 20.26 -13.42
N PRO A 120 5.14 20.46 -12.29
CA PRO A 120 4.84 19.36 -11.40
C PRO A 120 3.89 18.35 -12.05
N VAL A 121 3.96 17.13 -11.59
CA VAL A 121 2.94 16.11 -11.81
C VAL A 121 2.07 16.05 -10.56
N LEU A 122 0.76 16.31 -10.72
CA LEU A 122 -0.21 16.23 -9.64
C LEU A 122 -0.78 14.81 -9.59
N LEU A 123 -0.74 14.22 -8.41
CA LEU A 123 -1.36 12.95 -8.10
C LEU A 123 -2.57 13.19 -7.19
N PHE A 124 -3.73 12.75 -7.66
CA PHE A 124 -4.98 12.72 -6.91
C PHE A 124 -5.28 11.27 -6.55
N GLU A 125 -5.55 11.00 -5.29
CA GLU A 125 -5.88 9.66 -4.80
C GLU A 125 -7.10 9.74 -3.88
N THR A 126 -8.03 8.80 -4.04
CA THR A 126 -9.27 8.77 -3.27
C THR A 126 -9.00 8.95 -1.77
N HIS A 127 -9.65 9.95 -1.16
CA HIS A 127 -9.54 10.32 0.27
C HIS A 127 -8.18 10.85 0.75
N LEU A 128 -7.20 11.05 -0.13
CA LEU A 128 -5.90 11.63 0.23
C LEU A 128 -5.73 13.04 -0.33
N PRO A 129 -4.99 13.93 0.36
CA PRO A 129 -4.66 15.23 -0.19
C PRO A 129 -3.75 15.08 -1.42
N THR A 130 -3.89 16.00 -2.38
CA THR A 130 -3.07 16.04 -3.60
C THR A 130 -1.58 15.99 -3.26
N ARG A 131 -0.83 15.23 -4.06
CA ARG A 131 0.63 15.18 -4.00
C ARG A 131 1.23 15.80 -5.25
N PHE A 132 2.23 16.64 -5.04
CA PHE A 132 2.99 17.27 -6.11
C PHE A 132 4.30 16.49 -6.27
N TYR A 133 4.46 15.85 -7.41
CA TYR A 133 5.67 15.13 -7.80
C TYR A 133 6.50 16.06 -8.70
N LEU A 134 7.69 16.40 -8.23
CA LEU A 134 8.58 17.36 -8.87
C LEU A 134 9.71 16.62 -9.60
N PRO A 135 10.12 17.08 -10.79
CA PRO A 135 11.35 16.59 -11.41
C PRO A 135 12.55 16.79 -10.48
N PRO A 136 13.47 15.82 -10.35
CA PRO A 136 14.65 15.97 -9.49
C PRO A 136 15.50 17.20 -9.81
N GLU A 137 15.52 17.64 -11.07
CA GLU A 137 16.24 18.83 -11.48
C GLU A 137 15.64 20.17 -10.98
N ASP A 138 14.39 20.14 -10.51
CA ASP A 138 13.71 21.28 -9.88
C ASP A 138 13.88 21.24 -8.33
N VAL A 139 14.67 20.28 -7.81
CA VAL A 139 14.88 20.02 -6.38
C VAL A 139 16.36 20.17 -5.99
N ARG A 140 16.63 20.87 -4.89
CA ARG A 140 17.95 20.98 -4.26
C ARG A 140 18.34 19.67 -3.57
N LEU A 141 18.86 18.71 -4.33
CA LEU A 141 19.31 17.41 -3.81
C LEU A 141 20.47 17.52 -2.81
N ASP A 142 21.22 18.62 -2.80
CA ASP A 142 22.24 18.93 -1.78
C ASP A 142 21.65 19.14 -0.37
N ARG A 143 20.35 19.42 -0.29
CA ARG A 143 19.59 19.55 0.97
C ARG A 143 18.90 18.24 1.39
N LEU A 144 19.12 17.16 0.63
CA LEU A 144 18.52 15.85 0.89
C LEU A 144 19.59 14.78 1.09
N ARG A 145 19.35 13.85 2.00
CA ARG A 145 20.19 12.67 2.23
C ARG A 145 19.35 11.42 2.06
N ALA A 146 19.83 10.48 1.23
CA ALA A 146 19.10 9.23 1.01
C ALA A 146 18.93 8.46 2.33
N SER A 147 17.70 8.03 2.59
CA SER A 147 17.33 7.21 3.72
C SER A 147 17.34 5.72 3.35
N LEU A 148 17.49 4.85 4.34
CA LEU A 148 17.30 3.41 4.18
C LEU A 148 15.81 3.03 4.20
N THR A 149 14.92 3.93 4.63
CA THR A 149 13.48 3.69 4.70
C THR A 149 12.92 3.34 3.32
N ARG A 150 12.13 2.27 3.28
CA ARG A 150 11.34 1.85 2.12
C ARG A 150 9.93 1.51 2.58
N THR A 151 8.94 1.93 1.81
CA THR A 151 7.55 1.51 2.02
C THR A 151 7.00 0.92 0.73
N ARG A 152 6.03 0.02 0.85
CA ARG A 152 5.38 -0.64 -0.28
C ARG A 152 3.93 -0.17 -0.35
N CYS A 153 3.46 0.18 -1.55
CA CYS A 153 2.09 0.55 -1.83
C CYS A 153 1.57 -0.31 -2.99
N PRO A 154 0.41 -1.00 -2.85
CA PRO A 154 -0.12 -1.88 -3.91
C PRO A 154 -0.46 -1.15 -5.20
N TYR A 155 -0.64 0.18 -5.13
CA TYR A 155 -1.04 1.01 -6.26
C TYR A 155 0.11 1.79 -6.90
N LYS A 156 1.30 1.82 -6.29
CA LYS A 156 2.39 2.70 -6.75
C LYS A 156 3.75 2.02 -6.80
N GLY A 157 3.94 0.90 -6.08
CA GLY A 157 5.24 0.23 -6.00
C GLY A 157 5.97 0.50 -4.70
N ILE A 158 7.30 0.52 -4.77
CA ILE A 158 8.19 0.71 -3.62
C ILE A 158 8.68 2.15 -3.58
N ALA A 159 8.36 2.88 -2.51
CA ALA A 159 8.85 4.22 -2.28
C ALA A 159 10.25 4.19 -1.65
N SER A 160 11.13 5.07 -2.13
CA SER A 160 12.41 5.40 -1.50
C SER A 160 12.32 6.79 -0.88
N TYR A 161 12.99 6.98 0.26
CA TYR A 161 12.88 8.20 1.05
C TYR A 161 14.20 8.98 1.14
N TRP A 162 14.08 10.27 1.41
CA TRP A 162 15.19 11.16 1.76
C TRP A 162 14.87 11.98 3.01
N SER A 163 15.88 12.12 3.86
CA SER A 163 15.88 12.97 5.04
C SER A 163 16.41 14.37 4.67
N GLY A 164 15.79 15.41 5.20
CA GLY A 164 16.21 16.80 4.99
C GLY A 164 17.44 17.13 5.82
N VAL A 165 18.43 17.77 5.22
CA VAL A 165 19.63 18.25 5.92
C VAL A 165 19.37 19.66 6.44
N LEU A 166 19.36 19.83 7.77
CA LEU A 166 19.19 21.11 8.44
C LEU A 166 20.47 21.96 8.33
N LYS A 167 20.38 23.27 8.59
CA LYS A 167 21.49 24.22 8.56
C LYS A 167 22.60 23.90 9.57
N ASP A 168 22.24 23.28 10.68
CA ASP A 168 23.19 22.78 11.68
C ASP A 168 23.83 21.43 11.31
N GLY A 169 23.46 20.86 10.17
CA GLY A 169 23.95 19.58 9.64
C GLY A 169 23.21 18.34 10.14
N SER A 170 22.27 18.50 11.09
CA SER A 170 21.41 17.42 11.55
C SER A 170 20.36 17.03 10.50
N LEU A 171 19.63 15.94 10.74
CA LEU A 171 18.65 15.39 9.81
C LEU A 171 17.23 15.51 10.36
N SER A 172 16.30 15.93 9.50
CA SER A 172 14.88 15.66 9.65
C SER A 172 14.53 14.43 8.81
N GLU A 173 14.09 13.36 9.45
CA GLU A 173 13.95 12.06 8.78
C GLU A 173 12.81 12.01 7.76
N ASP A 174 13.07 11.38 6.62
CA ASP A 174 12.06 10.96 5.63
C ASP A 174 11.07 12.05 5.16
N ILE A 175 11.54 13.30 4.98
CA ILE A 175 10.69 14.44 4.56
C ILE A 175 10.18 14.32 3.11
N ALA A 176 10.88 13.54 2.28
CA ALA A 176 10.59 13.39 0.86
C ALA A 176 10.64 11.91 0.43
N TRP A 177 9.89 11.57 -0.61
CA TRP A 177 9.89 10.23 -1.20
C TRP A 177 9.77 10.27 -2.72
N ALA A 178 10.10 9.14 -3.35
CA ALA A 178 9.93 8.92 -4.78
C ALA A 178 9.68 7.44 -5.07
N TYR A 179 8.98 7.18 -6.15
CA TYR A 179 8.89 5.85 -6.74
C TYR A 179 9.92 5.75 -7.88
N ARG A 180 11.09 5.17 -7.58
CA ARG A 180 12.17 5.02 -8.59
C ARG A 180 11.77 4.09 -9.73
N ASP A 181 11.03 3.04 -9.37
CA ASP A 181 10.47 2.07 -10.30
C ASP A 181 9.04 1.76 -9.84
N PRO A 182 8.06 2.61 -10.21
CA PRO A 182 6.67 2.36 -9.87
C PRO A 182 6.12 1.16 -10.64
N ILE A 183 4.96 0.67 -10.23
CA ILE A 183 4.22 -0.33 -11.02
C ILE A 183 3.86 0.22 -12.41
N ALA A 184 3.59 -0.70 -13.35
CA ALA A 184 3.36 -0.38 -14.76
C ALA A 184 2.21 0.61 -15.01
N GLU A 185 1.23 0.66 -14.10
CA GLU A 185 0.09 1.54 -14.14
C GLU A 185 0.43 2.99 -13.73
N MET A 186 1.57 3.21 -13.06
CA MET A 186 1.99 4.53 -12.53
C MET A 186 3.30 5.07 -13.16
N PRO A 187 3.48 5.05 -14.49
CA PRO A 187 4.75 5.44 -15.11
C PRO A 187 5.04 6.94 -14.96
N LYS A 188 3.99 7.77 -14.84
CA LYS A 188 4.10 9.23 -14.82
C LYS A 188 4.76 9.81 -13.58
N ILE A 189 4.85 9.05 -12.48
CA ILE A 189 5.55 9.48 -11.25
C ILE A 189 6.95 8.88 -11.12
N LYS A 190 7.42 8.14 -12.14
CA LYS A 190 8.72 7.45 -12.10
C LYS A 190 9.86 8.44 -11.87
N GLY A 191 10.59 8.25 -10.78
CA GLY A 191 11.75 9.04 -10.41
C GLY A 191 11.45 10.47 -9.93
N LEU A 192 10.18 10.89 -9.89
CA LEU A 192 9.80 12.21 -9.39
C LEU A 192 9.74 12.23 -7.86
N ILE A 193 10.01 13.39 -7.26
CA ILE A 193 10.14 13.57 -5.81
C ILE A 193 8.92 14.31 -5.27
N ALA A 194 8.31 13.79 -4.22
CA ALA A 194 7.24 14.44 -3.48
C ALA A 194 7.66 14.66 -2.01
N PHE A 195 7.02 15.63 -1.35
CA PHE A 195 7.33 16.04 0.03
C PHE A 195 6.11 15.88 0.93
N TYR A 196 6.35 15.56 2.20
CA TYR A 196 5.28 15.50 3.19
C TYR A 196 4.94 16.91 3.67
N PRO A 197 3.69 17.37 3.51
CA PRO A 197 3.30 18.71 3.96
C PRO A 197 3.55 18.95 5.44
N GLN A 198 3.51 17.90 6.27
CA GLN A 198 3.76 17.96 7.71
C GLN A 198 5.25 17.92 8.09
N ALA A 199 6.16 17.70 7.13
CA ALA A 199 7.60 17.56 7.37
C ALA A 199 8.42 18.69 6.73
N VAL A 200 7.76 19.64 6.08
CA VAL A 200 8.33 20.84 5.46
C VAL A 200 7.60 22.08 5.98
N ASP A 201 8.19 23.26 5.79
CA ASP A 201 7.64 24.50 6.35
C ASP A 201 6.41 24.98 5.56
N ARG A 202 6.45 24.84 4.22
CA ARG A 202 5.33 25.13 3.31
C ARG A 202 5.51 24.48 1.94
N ILE A 203 4.37 24.29 1.27
CA ILE A 203 4.19 23.87 -0.13
C ILE A 203 3.29 24.89 -0.82
#